data_AF-A0A7S0AWA6-F1
#
_entry.id   AF-A0A7S0AWA6-F1
#
_cell.length_a   1.000
_cell.length_b   1.000
_cell.length_c   1.000
_cell.angle_alpha   90.00
_cell.angle_beta   90.00
_cell.angle_gamma   90.00
#
_symmetry.space_group_name_H-M   'P 1'
#
loop_
_entity.id
_entity.type
_entity.pdbx_description
1 polymer ?
#
loop_
_entity_poly.entity_id
_entity_poly.type
_entity_poly.pdbx_seq_one_letter_code
_entity_poly.pdbx_strand_id
1 'polypeptide(L)'
;EVGCRLISYSPLCLGLLTGKYTLDTLPRPGNPRRQLFRELLPGAQPLLKTLEAVAADAGKTQSQVAINWAMCKGGVPIPGVRTVAMAEENLGAVGWRLSNRA
;
A
#
# COMPACT_ATOMS: atom_id res chain seq x y z
N GLU A 1 -21.29 5.83 17.57
CA GLU A 1 -19.87 6.19 17.37
C GLU A 1 -19.40 7.07 18.52
N VAL A 2 -18.11 7.02 18.91
CA VAL A 2 -17.54 7.75 20.07
C VAL A 2 -16.85 9.07 19.70
N GLY A 3 -16.96 9.53 18.45
CA GLY A 3 -16.32 10.77 17.96
C GLY A 3 -14.81 10.65 17.71
N CYS A 4 -14.21 9.47 17.87
CA CYS A 4 -12.80 9.24 17.60
C CYS A 4 -12.50 9.08 16.10
N ARG A 5 -11.35 9.60 15.65
CA ARG A 5 -10.80 9.35 14.32
C ARG A 5 -9.83 8.16 14.36
N LEU A 6 -9.94 7.26 13.39
CA LEU A 6 -9.01 6.15 13.22
C LEU A 6 -7.76 6.62 12.46
N ILE A 7 -6.58 6.45 13.05
CA ILE A 7 -5.30 6.65 12.35
C ILE A 7 -4.80 5.30 11.84
N SER A 8 -4.65 5.17 10.52
CA SER A 8 -4.19 3.92 9.89
C SER A 8 -2.66 3.89 9.83
N TYR A 9 -2.04 3.27 10.84
CA TYR A 9 -0.59 3.04 10.88
C TYR A 9 -0.15 1.98 9.87
N SER A 10 1.02 2.18 9.26
CA SER A 10 1.60 1.27 8.27
C SER A 10 0.65 0.87 7.13
N PRO A 11 -0.01 1.84 6.44
CA PRO A 11 -1.02 1.54 5.42
C PRO A 11 -0.47 0.76 4.21
N LEU A 12 0.86 0.69 4.05
CA LEU A 12 1.56 -0.03 2.98
C LEU A 12 2.18 -1.36 3.43
N CYS A 13 1.88 -1.84 4.64
CA CYS A 13 2.43 -3.08 5.21
C CYS A 13 3.98 -3.14 5.08
N LEU A 14 4.67 -2.16 5.68
CA LEU A 14 6.13 -2.01 5.60
C LEU A 14 6.69 -1.83 4.17
N GLY A 15 5.81 -1.49 3.21
CA GLY A 15 6.12 -1.35 1.80
C GLY A 15 5.83 -2.59 0.95
N LEU A 16 5.28 -3.66 1.53
CA LEU A 16 4.89 -4.86 0.76
C LEU A 16 3.82 -4.53 -0.29
N LEU A 17 2.86 -3.67 0.05
CA LEU A 17 1.73 -3.32 -0.84
C LEU A 17 2.11 -2.34 -1.97
N THR A 18 3.38 -1.98 -2.12
CA THR A 18 3.83 -1.13 -3.25
C THR A 18 4.15 -1.95 -4.51
N GLY A 19 3.97 -3.27 -4.50
CA GLY A 19 4.22 -4.15 -5.64
C GLY A 19 5.69 -4.42 -6.00
N LYS A 20 6.63 -3.64 -5.46
CA LYS A 20 8.05 -3.69 -5.84
C LYS A 20 8.84 -4.93 -5.36
N TYR A 21 8.27 -5.69 -4.42
CA TYR A 21 8.93 -6.83 -3.80
C TYR A 21 8.37 -8.13 -4.38
N THR A 22 9.24 -8.96 -4.92
CA THR A 22 9.00 -10.36 -5.32
C THR A 22 9.96 -11.26 -4.54
N LEU A 23 9.88 -12.58 -4.73
CA LEU A 23 10.87 -13.50 -4.16
C LEU A 23 12.29 -13.25 -4.70
N ASP A 24 12.40 -12.65 -5.88
CA ASP A 24 13.67 -12.29 -6.53
C ASP A 24 14.15 -10.88 -6.13
N THR A 25 13.24 -9.97 -5.80
CA THR A 25 13.57 -8.56 -5.46
C THR A 25 13.42 -8.24 -3.97
N LEU A 26 13.63 -9.23 -3.11
CA LEU A 26 13.56 -9.07 -1.66
C LEU A 26 14.48 -7.96 -1.13
N PRO A 27 14.16 -7.35 0.04
CA PRO A 27 15.07 -6.42 0.71
C PRO A 27 16.48 -7.01 0.88
N ARG A 28 17.50 -6.13 0.85
CA ARG A 28 18.91 -6.51 0.99
C ARG A 28 19.17 -7.41 2.22
N PRO A 29 20.18 -8.30 2.17
CA PRO A 29 20.63 -9.06 3.33
C PRO A 29 20.83 -8.16 4.57
N GLY A 30 20.44 -8.65 5.75
CA GLY A 30 20.46 -7.88 7.00
C GLY A 30 19.28 -6.93 7.20
N ASN A 31 18.40 -6.72 6.21
CA ASN A 31 17.15 -5.99 6.45
C ASN A 31 16.13 -6.88 7.19
N PRO A 32 15.55 -6.45 8.32
CA PRO A 32 14.62 -7.28 9.11
C PRO A 32 13.36 -7.67 8.33
N ARG A 33 12.95 -6.88 7.32
CA ARG A 33 11.80 -7.20 6.46
C ARG A 33 12.07 -8.35 5.50
N ARG A 34 13.32 -8.75 5.29
CA ARG A 34 13.69 -9.73 4.26
C ARG A 34 13.05 -11.10 4.52
N GLN A 35 13.18 -11.62 5.75
CA GLN A 35 12.61 -12.91 6.10
C GLN A 35 11.08 -12.85 6.13
N LEU A 36 10.54 -11.79 6.73
CA LEU A 36 9.10 -11.54 6.77
C LEU A 36 8.47 -11.54 5.36
N PHE A 37 9.08 -10.85 4.39
CA PHE A 37 8.53 -10.80 3.03
C PHE A 37 8.65 -12.13 2.31
N ARG A 38 9.71 -12.91 2.55
CA ARG A 38 9.82 -14.27 2.00
C ARG A 38 8.64 -15.16 2.44
N GLU A 39 8.19 -15.01 3.67
CA GLU A 39 7.06 -15.77 4.23
C GLU A 39 5.70 -15.23 3.76
N LEU A 40 5.54 -13.91 3.69
CA LEU A 40 4.25 -13.28 3.34
C LEU A 40 3.95 -13.28 1.84
N LEU A 41 4.97 -13.12 0.98
CA LEU A 41 4.77 -12.91 -0.46
C LEU A 41 3.96 -14.03 -1.14
N PRO A 42 4.20 -15.33 -0.89
CA PRO A 42 3.40 -16.40 -1.50
C PRO A 42 1.90 -16.25 -1.22
N GLY A 43 1.53 -15.90 0.01
CA GLY A 43 0.13 -15.68 0.40
C GLY A 43 -0.43 -14.32 -0.03
N ALA A 44 0.42 -13.31 -0.16
CA ALA A 44 0.03 -11.96 -0.59
C ALA A 44 -0.12 -11.83 -2.12
N GLN A 45 0.37 -12.80 -2.91
CA GLN A 45 0.39 -12.72 -4.37
C GLN A 45 -0.99 -12.44 -5.00
N PRO A 46 -2.11 -13.08 -4.56
CA PRO A 46 -3.44 -12.76 -5.09
C PRO A 46 -3.85 -11.31 -4.79
N LEU A 47 -3.60 -10.83 -3.57
CA LEU A 47 -3.89 -9.44 -3.18
C LEU A 47 -3.07 -8.44 -4.01
N LEU A 48 -1.78 -8.72 -4.22
CA LEU A 48 -0.91 -7.86 -5.02
C LEU A 48 -1.39 -7.78 -6.47
N LYS A 49 -1.83 -8.90 -7.07
CA LYS A 49 -2.44 -8.91 -8.40
C LYS A 49 -3.75 -8.13 -8.45
N THR A 50 -4.60 -8.24 -7.43
CA THR A 50 -5.82 -7.42 -7.35
C THR A 50 -5.49 -5.93 -7.25
N LEU A 51 -4.51 -5.55 -6.41
CA LEU A 51 -4.07 -4.16 -6.31
C LEU A 51 -3.53 -3.64 -7.64
N GLU A 52 -2.74 -4.46 -8.35
CA GLU A 52 -2.21 -4.12 -9.68
C GLU A 52 -3.32 -3.89 -10.70
N ALA A 53 -4.32 -4.76 -10.77
CA ALA A 53 -5.46 -4.61 -11.67
C ALA A 53 -6.29 -3.35 -11.38
N VAL A 54 -6.57 -3.08 -10.10
CA VAL A 54 -7.29 -1.87 -9.68
C VAL A 54 -6.46 -0.61 -9.95
N ALA A 55 -5.15 -0.68 -9.74
CA ALA A 55 -4.24 0.42 -10.05
C ALA A 55 -4.23 0.74 -11.55
N ALA A 56 -4.19 -0.29 -12.40
CA ALA A 56 -4.27 -0.13 -13.85
C ALA A 56 -5.60 0.51 -14.30
N ASP A 57 -6.75 0.03 -13.79
CA ASP A 57 -8.08 0.59 -14.11
C ASP A 57 -8.21 2.05 -13.67
N ALA A 58 -7.66 2.41 -12.51
CA ALA A 58 -7.70 3.76 -11.98
C ALA A 58 -6.65 4.72 -12.58
N GLY A 59 -5.68 4.22 -13.36
CA GLY A 59 -4.52 5.01 -13.80
C GLY A 59 -3.65 5.48 -12.62
N LYS A 60 -3.46 4.60 -11.63
CA LYS A 60 -2.76 4.85 -10.36
C LYS A 60 -1.73 3.77 -10.11
N THR A 61 -1.00 3.89 -9.00
CA THR A 61 -0.07 2.85 -8.52
C THR A 61 -0.71 1.99 -7.42
N GLN A 62 -0.14 0.82 -7.16
CA GLN A 62 -0.58 -0.03 -6.05
C GLN A 62 -0.47 0.66 -4.68
N SER A 63 0.57 1.48 -4.46
CA SER A 63 0.72 2.30 -3.26
C SER A 63 -0.43 3.27 -3.09
N GLN A 64 -0.79 3.97 -4.17
CA GLN A 64 -1.88 4.94 -4.16
C GLN A 64 -3.23 4.27 -3.91
N VAL A 65 -3.48 3.11 -4.53
CA VAL A 65 -4.69 2.31 -4.27
C VAL A 65 -4.77 1.86 -2.82
N ALA A 66 -3.68 1.33 -2.24
CA ALA A 66 -3.68 0.87 -0.85
C ALA A 66 -3.95 2.01 0.15
N ILE A 67 -3.33 3.18 -0.05
CA ILE A 67 -3.56 4.38 0.77
C ILE A 67 -5.00 4.88 0.58
N ASN A 68 -5.49 4.96 -0.66
CA ASN A 68 -6.85 5.40 -0.96
C ASN A 68 -7.90 4.48 -0.35
N TRP A 69 -7.67 3.16 -0.39
CA TRP A 69 -8.55 2.18 0.24
C TRP A 69 -8.67 2.42 1.75
N ALA A 70 -7.56 2.66 2.45
CA ALA A 70 -7.59 3.00 3.87
C ALA A 70 -8.40 4.27 4.15
N MET A 71 -8.28 5.29 3.31
CA MET A 71 -9.10 6.52 3.38
C MET A 71 -10.59 6.25 3.14
N CYS A 72 -10.91 5.41 2.16
CA CYS A 72 -12.29 5.01 1.85
C CYS A 72 -12.93 4.20 2.98
N LYS A 73 -12.14 3.51 3.81
CA LYS A 73 -12.60 2.83 5.04
C LYS A 73 -12.71 3.76 6.26
N GLY A 74 -12.56 5.06 6.08
CA GLY A 74 -12.71 6.06 7.14
C GLY A 74 -11.46 6.26 8.00
N GLY A 75 -10.34 5.63 7.64
CA GLY A 75 -9.05 5.83 8.31
C GLY A 75 -8.32 7.05 7.77
N VAL A 76 -7.48 7.66 8.60
CA VAL A 76 -6.51 8.69 8.21
C VAL A 76 -5.14 8.00 8.11
N PRO A 77 -4.66 7.65 6.90
CA PRO A 77 -3.40 6.92 6.75
C PRO A 77 -2.19 7.81 7.01
N ILE A 78 -1.17 7.23 7.65
CA ILE A 78 0.14 7.85 7.88
C ILE A 78 1.24 7.05 7.15
N PRO A 79 1.36 7.16 5.82
CA PRO A 79 2.36 6.42 5.07
C PRO A 79 3.77 6.94 5.39
N GLY A 80 4.75 6.04 5.42
CA GLY A 80 6.14 6.42 5.62
C GLY A 80 6.72 7.17 4.43
N VAL A 81 7.46 8.25 4.69
CA VAL A 81 8.13 9.07 3.69
C VAL A 81 9.59 9.23 4.10
N ARG A 82 10.53 8.95 3.18
CA ARG A 82 11.98 9.13 3.39
C ARG A 82 12.65 9.97 2.30
N THR A 83 11.96 10.16 1.19
CA THR A 83 12.43 10.90 0.03
C THR A 83 11.28 11.71 -0.54
N VAL A 84 11.61 12.77 -1.29
CA VAL A 84 10.61 13.60 -1.98
C VAL A 84 9.76 12.77 -2.94
N ALA A 85 10.38 11.87 -3.71
CA ALA A 85 9.67 10.97 -4.61
C ALA A 85 8.63 10.09 -3.88
N MET A 86 8.91 9.63 -2.66
CA MET A 86 7.91 8.90 -1.86
C MET A 86 6.76 9.81 -1.41
N ALA A 87 7.03 11.08 -1.13
CA ALA A 87 5.99 12.04 -0.78
C ALA A 87 5.07 12.30 -1.99
N GLU A 88 5.65 12.57 -3.16
CA GLU A 88 4.92 12.78 -4.42
C GLU A 88 4.06 11.56 -4.78
N GLU A 89 4.65 10.37 -4.68
CA GLU A 89 3.96 9.10 -4.92
C GLU A 89 2.76 8.91 -3.97
N ASN A 90 2.94 9.19 -2.67
CA ASN A 90 1.87 9.12 -1.68
C ASN A 90 0.78 10.19 -1.91
N LEU A 91 1.15 11.39 -2.35
CA LEU A 91 0.20 12.48 -2.66
C LEU A 91 -0.71 12.09 -3.82
N GLY A 92 -0.26 11.25 -4.77
CA GLY A 92 -1.10 10.73 -5.83
C GLY A 92 -2.28 9.86 -5.36
N ALA A 93 -2.33 9.49 -4.08
CA ALA A 93 -3.45 8.75 -3.47
C ALA A 93 -4.66 9.63 -3.15
N VAL A 94 -4.50 10.97 -3.11
CA VAL A 94 -5.58 11.92 -2.80
C VAL A 94 -6.21 12.51 -4.07
N GLY A 95 -7.33 13.22 -3.94
CA GLY A 95 -8.02 13.87 -5.07
C GLY A 95 -8.89 12.93 -5.92
N TRP A 96 -8.98 11.66 -5.53
CA TRP A 96 -9.87 10.67 -6.12
C TRP A 96 -10.34 9.67 -5.04
N ARG A 97 -11.33 8.85 -5.34
CA ARG A 97 -11.81 7.81 -4.43
C ARG A 97 -12.09 6.53 -5.19
N LEU A 98 -11.67 5.40 -4.62
CA LEU A 98 -12.11 4.08 -5.07
C LEU A 98 -13.65 4.01 -5.01
N SER A 99 -14.24 3.53 -6.11
CA SER A 99 -15.69 3.30 -6.18
C SER A 99 -16.04 1.89 -5.68
N ASN A 100 -17.23 1.73 -5.10
CA ASN A 100 -17.77 0.42 -4.74
C ASN A 100 -18.28 -0.26 -6.03
N ARG A 101 -17.39 -0.79 -6.85
CA ARG A 101 -17.78 -1.78 -7.87
C ARG A 101 -17.60 -3.16 -7.25
N ALA A 102 -18.71 -3.87 -7.14
CA ALA A 102 -18.79 -5.24 -6.63
C ALA A 102 -18.12 -6.22 -7.58
#